data_AF-A0A367M327-F1
#
_entry.id   AF-A0A367M327-F1
#
_cell.length_a   1.000
_cell.length_b   1.000
_cell.length_c   1.000
_cell.angle_alpha   90.00
_cell.angle_beta   90.00
_cell.angle_gamma   90.00
#
_symmetry.space_group_name_H-M   'P 1'
#
loop_
_entity.id
_entity.type
_entity.pdbx_description
1 polymer ?
#
loop_
_entity_poly.entity_id
_entity_poly.type
_entity_poly.pdbx_seq_one_letter_code
_entity_poly.pdbx_strand_id
1 'polypeptide(L)'
;MTYSSKLSSHYLELAEQPISKDVFAGEDVRFSSEYEALENELGKALSLHENGQTDWLKILENSEALLRAQSKDLRVAAWLTWALYQRESFPGLLAGLGLLERLCSRHWVEIHPLKARPRAAAIALSLLQISEPTSI
;
A
#
# COMPACT_ATOMS: atom_id res chain seq x y z
N MET A 1 3.20 14.33 -21.83
CA MET A 1 3.82 13.82 -20.58
C MET A 1 2.87 14.08 -19.40
N THR A 2 1.69 13.46 -19.34
CA THR A 2 0.61 14.02 -18.50
C THR A 2 -0.05 13.03 -17.55
N TYR A 3 -0.06 11.72 -17.85
CA TYR A 3 -0.73 10.73 -17.00
C TYR A 3 0.13 10.27 -15.82
N SER A 4 1.32 9.72 -16.08
CA SER A 4 2.23 9.24 -15.02
C SER A 4 2.58 10.34 -14.00
N SER A 5 2.77 11.59 -14.46
CA SER A 5 2.99 12.72 -13.54
C SER A 5 1.79 12.99 -12.63
N LYS A 6 0.56 12.89 -13.14
CA LYS A 6 -0.66 13.09 -12.32
C LYS A 6 -0.84 11.97 -11.30
N LEU A 7 -0.60 10.72 -11.72
CA LEU A 7 -0.68 9.55 -10.83
C LEU A 7 0.32 9.67 -9.68
N SER A 8 1.58 10.01 -10.00
CA SER A 8 2.60 10.25 -8.98
C SER A 8 2.23 11.42 -8.05
N SER A 9 1.73 12.55 -8.58
CA SER A 9 1.27 13.66 -7.75
C SER A 9 0.14 13.26 -6.80
N HIS A 10 -0.82 12.45 -7.25
CA HIS A 10 -1.93 11.98 -6.42
C HIS A 10 -1.45 11.18 -5.21
N TYR A 11 -0.56 10.21 -5.42
CA TYR A 11 -0.07 9.40 -4.30
C TYR A 11 0.95 10.14 -3.43
N LEU A 12 1.69 11.11 -3.95
CA LEU A 12 2.49 12.01 -3.11
C LEU A 12 1.60 12.85 -2.19
N GLU A 13 0.48 13.38 -2.68
CA GLU A 13 -0.50 14.09 -1.87
C GLU A 13 -1.09 13.18 -0.77
N LEU A 14 -1.43 11.93 -1.11
CA LEU A 14 -1.91 10.94 -0.13
C LEU A 14 -0.89 10.67 0.98
N ALA A 15 0.42 10.65 0.66
CA ALA A 15 1.47 10.49 1.66
C ALA A 15 1.65 11.72 2.55
N GLU A 16 1.41 12.93 2.05
CA GLU A 16 1.67 14.17 2.79
C GLU A 16 0.47 14.66 3.63
N GLN A 17 -0.75 14.24 3.27
CA GLN A 17 -1.95 14.66 4.00
C GLN A 17 -2.12 13.86 5.30
N PRO A 18 -2.23 14.53 6.47
CA PRO A 18 -2.48 13.85 7.73
C PRO A 18 -3.89 13.24 7.77
N ILE A 19 -4.08 12.17 8.55
CA ILE A 19 -5.40 11.57 8.77
C ILE A 19 -6.34 12.54 9.48
N SER A 20 -5.84 13.28 10.48
CA SER A 20 -6.58 14.34 11.18
C SER A 20 -5.66 15.52 11.50
N LYS A 21 -6.23 16.65 11.93
CA LYS A 21 -5.46 17.87 12.23
C LYS A 21 -4.36 17.66 13.29
N ASP A 22 -4.61 16.76 14.24
CA ASP A 22 -3.74 16.56 15.40
C ASP A 22 -2.92 15.25 15.31
N VAL A 23 -3.34 14.31 14.46
CA VAL A 23 -2.71 12.99 14.32
C VAL A 23 -2.46 12.70 12.86
N PHE A 24 -1.19 12.77 12.45
CA PHE A 24 -0.77 12.49 11.08
C PHE A 24 -1.02 11.04 10.68
N ALA A 25 -0.55 10.09 11.49
CA ALA A 25 -0.52 8.67 11.14
C ALA A 25 -1.82 7.91 11.44
N GLY A 26 -2.76 8.51 12.17
CA GLY A 26 -3.96 7.83 12.65
C GLY A 26 -3.65 6.62 13.56
N GLU A 27 -4.51 5.60 13.50
CA GLU A 27 -4.48 4.43 14.41
C GLU A 27 -3.77 3.22 13.78
N ASP A 28 -3.34 2.24 14.59
CA ASP A 28 -2.85 0.96 14.05
C ASP A 28 -4.05 0.09 13.64
N VAL A 29 -4.23 -0.10 12.33
CA VAL A 29 -5.36 -0.82 11.75
C VAL A 29 -5.19 -2.33 11.71
N ARG A 30 -4.13 -2.92 12.28
CA ARG A 30 -3.84 -4.36 12.15
C ARG A 30 -5.03 -5.29 12.47
N PHE A 31 -5.90 -4.86 13.37
CA PHE A 31 -7.06 -5.63 13.82
C PHE A 31 -8.40 -5.00 13.38
N SER A 32 -8.38 -4.05 12.44
CA SER A 32 -9.60 -3.48 11.87
C SER A 32 -10.20 -4.45 10.84
N SER A 33 -11.51 -4.38 10.65
CA SER A 33 -12.21 -5.20 9.66
C SER A 33 -11.82 -4.84 8.22
N GLU A 34 -11.45 -3.57 7.96
CA GLU A 34 -10.97 -3.12 6.66
C GLU A 34 -9.61 -3.71 6.32
N TYR A 35 -8.70 -3.77 7.30
CA TYR A 35 -7.40 -4.41 7.13
C TYR A 35 -7.54 -5.92 6.93
N GLU A 36 -8.42 -6.58 7.69
CA GLU A 36 -8.72 -8.00 7.50
C GLU A 36 -9.34 -8.27 6.12
N ALA A 37 -10.23 -7.41 5.64
CA ALA A 37 -10.80 -7.53 4.30
C ALA A 37 -9.73 -7.40 3.20
N LEU A 38 -8.73 -6.52 3.39
CA LEU A 38 -7.57 -6.42 2.51
C LEU A 38 -6.73 -7.70 2.54
N GLU A 39 -6.39 -8.21 3.73
CA GLU A 39 -5.64 -9.47 3.90
C GLU A 39 -6.35 -10.64 3.19
N ASN A 40 -7.67 -10.73 3.35
CA ASN A 40 -8.47 -11.79 2.72
C ASN A 40 -8.48 -11.68 1.19
N GLU A 41 -8.58 -10.47 0.63
CA GLU A 41 -8.53 -10.28 -0.83
C GLU A 41 -7.15 -10.59 -1.40
N LEU A 42 -6.08 -10.18 -0.70
CA LEU A 42 -4.70 -10.51 -1.05
C LEU A 42 -4.39 -12.01 -0.92
N GLY A 43 -4.99 -12.69 0.05
CA GLY A 43 -4.85 -14.13 0.26
C GLY A 43 -5.25 -14.96 -0.97
N LYS A 44 -6.22 -14.48 -1.76
CA LYS A 44 -6.63 -15.13 -3.01
C LYS A 44 -5.51 -15.19 -4.04
N ALA A 45 -4.59 -14.21 -4.04
CA ALA A 45 -3.46 -14.18 -4.97
C ALA A 45 -2.43 -15.28 -4.67
N LEU A 46 -2.36 -15.72 -3.41
CA LEU A 46 -1.41 -16.71 -2.91
C LEU A 46 -2.01 -18.12 -2.87
N SER A 47 -3.34 -18.24 -3.02
CA SER A 47 -4.04 -19.50 -2.94
C SER A 47 -4.01 -20.22 -4.29
N LEU A 48 -3.37 -21.39 -4.32
CA LEU A 48 -3.40 -22.30 -5.48
C LEU A 48 -4.77 -23.00 -5.64
N HIS A 49 -5.66 -22.90 -4.64
CA HIS A 49 -6.86 -23.72 -4.53
C HIS A 49 -8.17 -22.91 -4.51
N GLU A 50 -8.11 -21.58 -4.46
CA GLU A 50 -9.30 -20.74 -4.58
C GLU A 50 -9.47 -20.28 -6.03
N ASN A 51 -10.59 -20.64 -6.64
CA ASN A 51 -10.95 -20.27 -8.03
C ASN A 51 -11.24 -18.76 -8.22
N GLY A 52 -10.87 -17.90 -7.27
CA GLY A 52 -11.13 -16.46 -7.32
C GLY A 52 -9.91 -15.69 -7.80
N GLN A 53 -10.00 -15.03 -8.94
CA GLN A 53 -8.99 -14.04 -9.34
C GLN A 53 -8.99 -12.89 -8.32
N THR A 54 -7.80 -12.49 -7.89
CA THR A 54 -7.61 -11.33 -7.01
C THR A 54 -8.15 -10.06 -7.67
N ASP A 55 -9.03 -9.36 -6.97
CA ASP A 55 -9.50 -8.06 -7.43
C ASP A 55 -8.51 -6.94 -7.03
N TRP A 56 -7.59 -6.66 -7.95
CA TRP A 56 -6.58 -5.61 -7.76
C TRP A 56 -7.18 -4.20 -7.68
N LEU A 57 -8.35 -3.96 -8.29
CA LEU A 57 -9.02 -2.67 -8.17
C LEU A 57 -9.55 -2.48 -6.75
N LYS A 58 -10.19 -3.51 -6.20
CA LYS A 58 -10.68 -3.50 -4.81
C LYS A 58 -9.55 -3.33 -3.79
N ILE A 59 -8.41 -3.98 -4.00
CA ILE A 59 -7.23 -3.79 -3.14
C ILE A 59 -6.75 -2.34 -3.21
N LEU A 60 -6.65 -1.76 -4.41
CA LEU A 60 -6.25 -0.37 -4.61
C LEU A 60 -7.19 0.59 -3.87
N GLU A 61 -8.50 0.50 -4.12
CA GLU A 61 -9.52 1.40 -3.54
C GLU A 61 -9.57 1.30 -2.00
N ASN A 62 -9.56 0.07 -1.45
CA ASN A 62 -9.60 -0.14 -0.01
C ASN A 62 -8.31 0.33 0.68
N SER A 63 -7.15 0.12 0.04
CA SER A 63 -5.86 0.57 0.58
C SER A 63 -5.78 2.10 0.60
N GLU A 64 -6.25 2.76 -0.47
CA GLU A 64 -6.37 4.22 -0.50
C GLU A 64 -7.30 4.77 0.57
N ALA A 65 -8.49 4.18 0.71
CA ALA A 65 -9.47 4.61 1.71
C ALA A 65 -8.88 4.54 3.11
N LEU A 66 -8.20 3.44 3.44
CA LEU A 66 -7.55 3.24 4.72
C LEU A 66 -6.42 4.25 4.94
N LEU A 67 -5.53 4.43 3.96
CA LEU A 67 -4.42 5.39 4.02
C LEU A 67 -4.87 6.85 4.08
N ARG A 68 -6.07 7.16 3.56
CA ARG A 68 -6.63 8.51 3.56
C ARG A 68 -7.37 8.82 4.85
N ALA A 69 -8.08 7.85 5.43
CA ALA A 69 -9.05 8.11 6.49
C ALA A 69 -8.73 7.50 7.85
N GLN A 70 -7.88 6.47 7.93
CA GLN A 70 -7.70 5.71 9.17
C GLN A 70 -6.24 5.62 9.63
N SER A 71 -5.31 5.26 8.73
CA SER A 71 -3.95 4.93 9.14
C SER A 71 -2.91 5.12 8.05
N LYS A 72 -1.80 5.80 8.37
CA LYS A 72 -0.59 5.76 7.55
C LYS A 72 0.19 4.50 7.90
N ASP A 73 -0.14 3.41 7.22
CA ASP A 73 0.45 2.09 7.47
C ASP A 73 1.32 1.63 6.28
N LEU A 74 2.57 1.27 6.56
CA LEU A 74 3.53 0.79 5.56
C LEU A 74 3.13 -0.53 4.91
N ARG A 75 2.42 -1.41 5.62
CA ARG A 75 1.92 -2.68 5.07
C ARG A 75 0.86 -2.40 4.01
N VAL A 76 -0.07 -1.50 4.33
CA VAL A 76 -1.13 -1.07 3.41
C VAL A 76 -0.54 -0.30 2.22
N ALA A 77 0.43 0.58 2.45
CA ALA A 77 1.13 1.29 1.37
C ALA A 77 1.91 0.36 0.43
N ALA A 78 2.49 -0.72 0.96
CA ALA A 78 3.12 -1.76 0.15
C ALA A 78 2.10 -2.49 -0.75
N TRP A 79 0.97 -2.90 -0.19
CA TRP A 79 -0.10 -3.54 -0.96
C TRP A 79 -0.72 -2.63 -2.00
N LEU A 80 -0.91 -1.35 -1.67
CA LEU A 80 -1.33 -0.34 -2.64
C LEU A 80 -0.33 -0.21 -3.80
N THR A 81 0.98 -0.20 -3.50
CA THR A 81 2.04 -0.13 -4.51
C THR A 81 1.97 -1.31 -5.48
N TRP A 82 1.71 -2.52 -4.95
CA TRP A 82 1.55 -3.71 -5.79
C TRP A 82 0.26 -3.66 -6.61
N ALA A 83 -0.87 -3.30 -6.00
CA ALA A 83 -2.13 -3.15 -6.72
C ALA A 83 -2.02 -2.11 -7.85
N LEU A 84 -1.31 -1.01 -7.61
CA LEU A 84 -0.98 -0.01 -8.62
C LEU A 84 -0.16 -0.60 -9.77
N TYR A 85 0.87 -1.39 -9.47
CA TYR A 85 1.63 -2.06 -10.51
C TYR A 85 0.76 -3.03 -11.34
N GLN A 86 -0.09 -3.81 -10.69
CA GLN A 86 -0.98 -4.75 -11.37
C GLN A 86 -2.00 -4.05 -12.28
N ARG A 87 -2.38 -2.80 -11.97
CA ARG A 87 -3.38 -2.01 -12.71
C ARG A 87 -2.77 -1.11 -13.78
N GLU A 88 -1.65 -0.47 -13.45
CA GLU A 88 -1.07 0.64 -14.21
C GLU A 88 0.37 0.34 -14.68
N SER A 89 0.87 -0.88 -14.45
CA SER A 89 2.24 -1.29 -14.78
C SER A 89 3.29 -0.34 -14.17
N PHE A 90 4.33 0.00 -14.93
CA PHE A 90 5.44 0.83 -14.46
C PHE A 90 5.02 2.22 -13.91
N PRO A 91 4.12 3.00 -14.56
CA PRO A 91 3.57 4.22 -13.96
C PRO A 91 2.98 4.02 -12.56
N GLY A 92 2.25 2.91 -12.34
CA GLY A 92 1.70 2.56 -11.04
C GLY A 92 2.78 2.28 -10.01
N LEU A 93 3.76 1.45 -10.38
CA LEU A 93 4.91 1.16 -9.52
C LEU A 93 5.66 2.43 -9.12
N LEU A 94 5.94 3.32 -10.08
CA LEU A 94 6.62 4.59 -9.81
C LEU A 94 5.84 5.45 -8.80
N ALA A 95 4.52 5.52 -8.96
CA ALA A 95 3.68 6.30 -8.06
C ALA A 95 3.62 5.69 -6.64
N GLY A 96 3.47 4.38 -6.52
CA GLY A 96 3.48 3.67 -5.23
C GLY A 96 4.85 3.73 -4.52
N LEU A 97 5.95 3.61 -5.27
CA LEU A 97 7.29 3.81 -4.69
C LEU A 97 7.51 5.25 -4.21
N GLY A 98 6.96 6.25 -4.92
CA GLY A 98 6.97 7.64 -4.47
C GLY A 98 6.21 7.84 -3.16
N LEU A 99 5.05 7.20 -2.99
CA LEU A 99 4.28 7.16 -1.74
C LEU A 99 5.12 6.58 -0.60
N LEU A 100 5.70 5.39 -0.81
CA LEU A 100 6.52 4.69 0.18
C LEU A 100 7.76 5.49 0.58
N GLU A 101 8.47 6.06 -0.40
CA GLU A 101 9.62 6.93 -0.16
C GLU A 101 9.23 8.10 0.71
N ARG A 102 8.15 8.81 0.37
CA ARG A 102 7.71 10.01 1.10
C ARG A 102 7.31 9.69 2.54
N LEU A 103 6.57 8.60 2.76
CA LEU A 103 6.21 8.17 4.11
C LEU A 103 7.46 7.81 4.93
N CYS A 104 8.39 7.05 4.35
CA CYS A 104 9.63 6.65 5.02
C CYS A 104 10.58 7.83 5.26
N SER A 105 10.71 8.78 4.34
CA SER A 105 11.67 9.87 4.49
C SER A 105 11.21 10.98 5.44
N ARG A 106 9.90 11.20 5.55
CA ARG A 106 9.35 12.30 6.36
C ARG A 106 8.64 11.87 7.64
N HIS A 107 8.02 10.68 7.66
CA HIS A 107 7.07 10.31 8.71
C HIS A 107 7.42 8.97 9.39
N TRP A 108 8.63 8.45 9.19
CA TRP A 108 9.07 7.14 9.70
C TRP A 108 8.77 6.89 11.18
N VAL A 109 8.87 7.91 12.05
CA VAL A 109 8.71 7.72 13.49
C VAL A 109 7.25 7.46 13.87
N GLU A 110 6.31 8.06 13.16
CA GLU A 110 4.88 8.07 13.52
C GLU A 110 4.04 7.07 12.73
N ILE A 111 4.47 6.67 11.52
CA ILE A 111 3.71 5.72 10.69
C ILE A 111 3.75 4.28 11.22
N HIS A 112 2.64 3.57 10.97
CA HIS A 112 2.43 2.20 11.40
C HIS A 112 3.11 1.20 10.44
N PRO A 113 3.50 0.02 10.93
CA PRO A 113 3.54 -0.38 12.35
C PRO A 113 4.70 0.30 13.10
N LEU A 114 4.52 0.71 14.36
CA LEU A 114 5.57 1.44 15.12
C LEU A 114 6.80 0.58 15.47
N LYS A 115 6.65 -0.74 15.53
CA LYS A 115 7.73 -1.66 15.92
C LYS A 115 8.60 -2.04 14.71
N ALA A 116 9.92 -2.06 14.90
CA ALA A 116 10.90 -2.32 13.83
C ALA A 116 10.73 -3.68 13.14
N ARG A 117 10.38 -4.75 13.87
CA ARG A 117 10.26 -6.11 13.30
C ARG A 117 9.12 -6.22 12.28
N PRO A 118 7.88 -5.75 12.57
CA PRO A 118 6.84 -5.62 11.56
C PRO A 118 7.19 -4.73 10.36
N ARG A 119 7.94 -3.63 10.57
CA ARG A 119 8.39 -2.76 9.45
C ARG A 119 9.28 -3.51 8.46
N ALA A 120 10.25 -4.26 8.97
CA ALA A 120 11.15 -5.06 8.14
C ALA A 120 10.39 -6.09 7.30
N ALA A 121 9.35 -6.72 7.86
CA ALA A 121 8.52 -7.67 7.14
C ALA A 121 7.71 -7.00 6.00
N ALA A 122 7.14 -5.82 6.23
CA ALA A 122 6.40 -5.06 5.21
C ALA A 122 7.29 -4.65 4.03
N ILE A 123 8.50 -4.17 4.33
CA ILE A 123 9.50 -3.80 3.32
C ILE A 123 9.96 -5.05 2.56
N ALA A 124 10.24 -6.14 3.25
CA ALA A 124 10.68 -7.39 2.64
C ALA A 124 9.60 -7.99 1.70
N LEU A 125 8.32 -7.94 2.08
CA LEU A 125 7.22 -8.38 1.22
C LEU A 125 7.15 -7.59 -0.10
N SER A 126 7.34 -6.27 -0.02
CA SER A 126 7.37 -5.40 -1.20
C SER A 126 8.49 -5.79 -2.16
N LEU A 127 9.66 -6.14 -1.62
CA LEU A 127 10.82 -6.56 -2.42
C LEU A 127 10.66 -7.96 -3.00
N LEU A 128 10.06 -8.88 -2.25
CA LEU A 128 9.88 -10.27 -2.66
C LEU A 128 8.91 -10.39 -3.84
N GLN A 129 7.85 -9.58 -3.88
CA GLN A 129 6.91 -9.52 -5.01
C GLN A 129 7.53 -8.97 -6.30
N ILE A 130 8.54 -8.11 -6.20
CA ILE A 130 9.29 -7.59 -7.36
C ILE A 130 10.26 -8.66 -7.90
N SER A 131 10.73 -9.57 -7.06
CA SER A 131 11.69 -10.62 -7.42
C SER A 131 11.08 -11.90 -8.00
N GLU A 132 9.77 -12.09 -7.90
CA GLU A 132 9.05 -13.18 -8.58
C GLU A 132 8.69 -12.68 -9.99
N PRO A 133 9.47 -13.02 -11.04
CA PRO A 133 9.05 -12.72 -12.40
C PRO A 133 7.76 -13.50 -12.65
N THR A 134 6.66 -12.79 -12.86
CA THR A 134 5.46 -13.36 -13.44
C THR A 134 5.88 -14.09 -14.71
N SER A 135 5.86 -15.42 -14.65
CA SER A 135 6.07 -16.25 -15.83
C SER A 135 4.92 -15.95 -16.78
N ILE A 136 5.24 -15.22 -17.84
CA ILE A 136 4.39 -14.99 -19.01
C ILE A 136 4.34 -16.28 -19.83
#